data_AF-A0A2N2LJE6-F1
#
_entry.id   AF-A0A2N2LJE6-F1
#
_cell.length_a   1.000
_cell.length_b   1.000
_cell.length_c   1.000
_cell.angle_alpha   90.00
_cell.angle_beta   90.00
_cell.angle_gamma   90.00
#
_symmetry.space_group_name_H-M   'P 1'
#
loop_
_entity.id
_entity.type
_entity.pdbx_description
1 polymer ?
#
loop_
_entity_poly.entity_id
_entity_poly.type
_entity_poly.pdbx_seq_one_letter_code
_entity_poly.pdbx_strand_id
1 'polypeptide(L)'
;MGVLRRARRAGRRHRARIHRRGTRHSRRNRPHHRHPAPTAHPRVRRRVAGRPRCPAYTGPADHPPEALVRVTVRLFASLREAAGGDRFDETFEGGPVTITMLRARLGESHPALRPYLERVAIAVNEEYRLDHAGELHDGDTVALIPPVAGGALIPPVAGGAPEAAPLFLVTHDALDPVALRAAVITPASGAYLLFEGVVRDHHEGRAVARLEYEAYEEMALRTLEQVGREVLDAYRAREVYTIAIHHRIGMLEVGDTSLLVAVASAHRQDAFEAGLRAIDRVKETVPVWKKEWGPDGSHWQEGVVPKPAG
;
A
#
# COMPACT_ATOMS: atom_id res chain seq x y z
N MET A 1 49.79 47.93 -22.71
CA MET A 1 48.40 47.80 -23.20
C MET A 1 47.63 46.96 -22.17
N GLY A 2 46.37 47.17 -21.80
CA GLY A 2 45.35 48.14 -22.21
C GLY A 2 43.97 47.59 -21.77
N VAL A 3 43.48 47.80 -20.54
CA VAL A 3 42.80 49.00 -19.98
C VAL A 3 41.26 48.99 -20.16
N LEU A 4 40.54 48.59 -19.09
CA LEU A 4 39.15 49.00 -18.71
C LEU A 4 37.99 48.51 -19.63
N ARG A 5 36.67 48.55 -19.26
CA ARG A 5 35.95 49.09 -18.06
C ARG A 5 34.63 48.33 -17.73
N ARG A 6 33.97 48.72 -16.63
CA ARG A 6 32.69 48.19 -16.09
C ARG A 6 31.41 48.82 -16.69
N ALA A 7 30.30 48.07 -16.67
CA ALA A 7 28.94 48.48 -16.24
C ALA A 7 28.16 47.20 -15.85
N ARG A 8 27.35 47.02 -14.79
CA ARG A 8 26.45 47.85 -13.94
C ARG A 8 25.20 48.43 -14.62
N ARG A 9 24.04 47.82 -14.36
CA ARG A 9 22.76 48.51 -14.14
C ARG A 9 21.86 47.73 -13.17
N ALA A 10 20.84 48.39 -12.61
CA ALA A 10 19.96 47.83 -11.60
C ALA A 10 18.54 48.43 -11.69
N GLY A 11 17.55 47.69 -11.20
CA GLY A 11 16.16 48.12 -11.04
C GLY A 11 15.28 46.97 -10.54
N ARG A 12 14.15 47.20 -9.88
CA ARG A 12 13.65 48.45 -9.27
C ARG A 12 12.72 48.07 -8.11
N ARG A 13 12.69 48.85 -7.03
CA ARG A 13 11.74 48.60 -5.92
C ARG A 13 10.33 49.04 -6.30
N HIS A 14 9.32 48.31 -5.84
CA HIS A 14 7.97 48.85 -5.64
C HIS A 14 7.44 48.49 -4.25
N ARG A 15 6.87 49.49 -3.57
CA ARG A 15 6.05 49.36 -2.36
C ARG A 15 4.69 49.94 -2.70
N ALA A 16 3.62 49.26 -2.32
CA ALA A 16 2.30 49.85 -2.21
C ALA A 16 1.76 49.58 -0.79
N ARG A 17 1.38 50.65 -0.08
CA ARG A 17 0.54 50.61 1.12
C ARG A 17 -0.80 51.24 0.74
N ILE A 18 -1.92 50.62 1.10
CA ILE A 18 -3.21 51.31 1.22
C ILE A 18 -3.85 50.92 2.56
N HIS A 19 -4.50 51.89 3.21
CA HIS A 19 -5.23 51.74 4.46
C HIS A 19 -6.75 51.86 4.23
N ARG A 20 -7.54 51.14 5.04
CA ARG A 20 -8.70 51.63 5.86
C ARG A 20 -9.17 50.45 6.73
N ARG A 21 -9.41 50.53 8.06
CA ARG A 21 -10.10 51.47 8.98
C ARG A 21 -11.64 51.34 9.02
N GLY A 22 -12.15 50.90 10.18
CA GLY A 22 -13.53 51.13 10.66
C GLY A 22 -14.37 49.85 10.85
N THR A 23 -15.28 49.74 11.84
CA THR A 23 -15.47 50.57 13.05
C THR A 23 -16.25 49.82 14.16
N ARG A 24 -16.19 50.31 15.40
CA ARG A 24 -16.89 49.85 16.62
C ARG A 24 -18.42 49.74 16.48
N HIS A 25 -19.07 48.86 17.27
CA HIS A 25 -20.02 49.15 18.39
C HIS A 25 -20.64 47.81 18.92
N SER A 26 -21.42 47.73 20.00
CA SER A 26 -21.21 48.14 21.41
C SER A 26 -22.51 48.02 22.26
N ARG A 27 -22.60 46.96 23.09
CA ARG A 27 -23.30 46.89 24.41
C ARG A 27 -24.84 47.05 24.54
N ARG A 28 -25.34 46.41 25.62
CA ARG A 28 -26.65 46.51 26.34
C ARG A 28 -27.84 45.77 25.70
N ASN A 29 -28.72 44.99 26.36
CA ASN A 29 -29.00 44.54 27.76
C ASN A 29 -30.34 45.04 28.40
N ARG A 30 -31.42 44.24 28.25
CA ARG A 30 -32.62 44.11 29.16
C ARG A 30 -33.49 45.39 29.37
N PRO A 31 -34.65 45.36 30.10
CA PRO A 31 -35.38 44.26 30.77
C PRO A 31 -36.93 44.16 30.53
N HIS A 32 -37.51 43.04 31.02
CA HIS A 32 -38.84 42.78 31.64
C HIS A 32 -40.14 43.57 31.35
N HIS A 33 -41.27 42.83 31.33
CA HIS A 33 -42.47 43.11 32.16
C HIS A 33 -43.08 41.77 32.71
N ARG A 34 -44.23 41.75 33.43
CA ARG A 34 -44.63 40.68 34.40
C ARG A 34 -46.11 40.21 34.36
N HIS A 35 -46.36 39.08 35.05
CA HIS A 35 -47.61 38.66 35.78
C HIS A 35 -48.83 38.16 34.96
N PRO A 36 -49.80 37.42 35.59
CA PRO A 36 -49.73 36.52 36.76
C PRO A 36 -50.36 35.12 36.47
N ALA A 37 -50.59 34.28 37.50
CA ALA A 37 -51.13 32.91 37.39
C ALA A 37 -52.47 32.71 38.15
N PRO A 38 -53.26 31.65 37.85
CA PRO A 38 -54.44 31.26 38.63
C PRO A 38 -54.30 29.92 39.41
N THR A 39 -54.69 29.98 40.68
CA THR A 39 -55.23 28.97 41.62
C THR A 39 -55.45 27.50 41.21
N ALA A 40 -55.17 26.59 42.15
CA ALA A 40 -55.54 25.17 42.10
C ALA A 40 -56.85 24.83 42.86
N HIS A 41 -57.50 23.73 42.50
CA HIS A 41 -58.63 23.13 43.23
C HIS A 41 -58.39 21.62 43.51
N PRO A 42 -58.75 21.10 44.70
CA PRO A 42 -58.65 19.68 45.01
C PRO A 42 -59.86 18.89 44.47
N ARG A 43 -59.65 17.65 44.03
CA ARG A 43 -60.74 16.68 43.83
C ARG A 43 -60.40 15.31 44.45
N VAL A 44 -61.43 14.69 45.02
CA VAL A 44 -61.32 13.55 45.95
C VAL A 44 -61.14 12.23 45.20
N ARG A 45 -60.34 11.31 45.78
CA ARG A 45 -60.14 9.94 45.27
C ARG A 45 -61.45 9.15 45.30
N ARG A 46 -61.85 8.56 44.16
CA ARG A 46 -62.77 7.41 44.14
C ARG A 46 -61.94 6.13 43.93
N ARG A 47 -62.04 5.17 44.85
CA ARG A 47 -61.57 3.79 44.63
C ARG A 47 -62.51 3.11 43.64
N VAL A 48 -61.95 2.46 42.62
CA VAL A 48 -62.59 1.40 41.84
C VAL A 48 -61.64 0.21 41.86
N ALA A 49 -62.15 -1.00 42.08
CA ALA A 49 -61.36 -2.20 42.23
C ALA A 49 -61.45 -3.10 40.99
N GLY A 50 -60.39 -3.87 40.74
CA GLY A 50 -60.48 -5.14 40.00
C GLY A 50 -60.65 -5.07 38.48
N ARG A 51 -59.52 -5.09 37.76
CA ARG A 51 -59.32 -6.05 36.66
C ARG A 51 -57.94 -6.70 36.84
N PRO A 52 -57.80 -8.03 36.71
CA PRO A 52 -56.48 -8.65 36.68
C PRO A 52 -55.72 -8.14 35.44
N ARG A 53 -54.44 -7.80 35.60
CA ARG A 53 -53.57 -7.58 34.45
C ARG A 53 -53.22 -8.93 33.85
N CYS A 54 -53.45 -9.11 32.55
CA CYS A 54 -52.78 -10.17 31.81
C CYS A 54 -51.26 -10.01 31.98
N PRO A 55 -50.47 -11.10 32.05
CA PRO A 55 -49.02 -10.99 31.91
C PRO A 55 -48.71 -10.34 30.57
N ALA A 56 -47.74 -9.43 30.56
CA ALA A 56 -47.28 -8.84 29.30
C ALA A 56 -46.64 -9.95 28.45
N TYR A 57 -47.06 -10.07 27.20
CA TYR A 57 -46.41 -10.94 26.23
C TYR A 57 -45.03 -10.35 25.91
N THR A 58 -44.00 -10.81 26.60
CA THR A 58 -42.61 -10.64 26.18
C THR A 58 -42.40 -11.57 24.99
N GLY A 59 -42.57 -11.05 23.79
CA GLY A 59 -42.02 -11.68 22.59
C GLY A 59 -40.49 -11.83 22.73
N PRO A 60 -39.85 -12.64 21.87
CA PRO A 60 -38.38 -12.66 21.82
C PRO A 60 -37.89 -11.23 21.62
N ALA A 61 -36.90 -10.81 22.41
CA ALA A 61 -36.35 -9.47 22.26
C ALA A 61 -35.76 -9.33 20.85
N ASP A 62 -36.11 -8.26 20.13
CA ASP A 62 -35.49 -7.90 18.87
C ASP A 62 -33.99 -7.69 19.09
N HIS A 63 -33.22 -8.75 18.88
CA HIS A 63 -31.77 -8.64 18.78
C HIS A 63 -31.50 -7.85 17.50
N PRO A 64 -30.71 -6.76 17.54
CA PRO A 64 -30.21 -6.18 16.29
C PRO A 64 -29.49 -7.31 15.53
N PRO A 65 -29.66 -7.41 14.20
CA PRO A 65 -29.01 -8.47 13.43
C PRO A 65 -27.51 -8.41 13.72
N GLU A 66 -26.96 -9.53 14.19
CA GLU A 66 -25.56 -9.61 14.58
C GLU A 66 -24.70 -9.20 13.40
N ALA A 67 -23.73 -8.32 13.64
CA ALA A 67 -22.94 -7.71 12.58
C ALA A 67 -22.09 -8.79 11.89
N LEU A 68 -22.58 -9.26 10.75
CA LEU A 68 -21.88 -10.20 9.89
C LEU A 68 -20.75 -9.46 9.17
N VAL A 69 -19.52 -9.87 9.45
CA VAL A 69 -18.33 -9.37 8.79
C VAL A 69 -17.73 -10.50 7.97
N ARG A 70 -17.77 -10.36 6.64
CA ARG A 70 -17.16 -11.29 5.69
C ARG A 70 -15.84 -10.72 5.20
N VAL A 71 -14.81 -11.55 5.18
CA VAL A 71 -13.45 -11.16 4.80
C VAL A 71 -12.93 -12.12 3.75
N THR A 72 -12.53 -11.61 2.59
CA THR A 72 -11.86 -12.41 1.56
C THR A 72 -10.36 -12.49 1.88
N VAL A 73 -9.89 -13.69 2.19
CA VAL A 73 -8.49 -13.98 2.49
C VAL A 73 -7.77 -14.38 1.20
N ARG A 74 -6.68 -13.69 0.84
CA ARG A 74 -5.77 -14.07 -0.27
C ARG A 74 -4.47 -14.66 0.28
N LEU A 75 -4.07 -15.82 -0.25
CA LEU A 75 -2.83 -16.52 0.06
C LEU A 75 -1.95 -16.67 -1.19
N PHE A 76 -0.64 -16.66 -0.99
CA PHE A 76 0.35 -16.68 -2.07
C PHE A 76 1.50 -17.64 -1.77
N ALA A 77 2.19 -18.11 -2.81
CA ALA A 77 3.39 -18.93 -2.76
C ALA A 77 3.25 -20.14 -1.81
N SER A 78 4.12 -20.25 -0.80
CA SER A 78 4.12 -21.33 0.19
C SER A 78 2.84 -21.39 1.04
N LEU A 79 2.13 -20.28 1.24
CA LEU A 79 0.82 -20.28 1.93
C LEU A 79 -0.25 -20.94 1.07
N ARG A 80 -0.29 -20.61 -0.23
CA ARG A 80 -1.24 -21.21 -1.18
C ARG A 80 -1.02 -22.73 -1.27
N GLU A 81 0.24 -23.15 -1.40
CA GLU A 81 0.60 -24.57 -1.45
C GLU A 81 0.29 -25.29 -0.14
N ALA A 82 0.48 -24.65 1.02
CA ALA A 82 0.14 -25.22 2.32
C ALA A 82 -1.38 -25.29 2.61
N ALA A 83 -2.17 -24.36 2.10
CA ALA A 83 -3.63 -24.35 2.26
C ALA A 83 -4.39 -25.15 1.20
N GLY A 84 -3.77 -25.43 0.04
CA GLY A 84 -4.43 -26.04 -1.12
C GLY A 84 -5.31 -25.08 -1.93
N GLY A 85 -5.17 -23.76 -1.73
CA GLY A 85 -5.97 -22.73 -2.39
C GLY A 85 -5.41 -21.33 -2.16
N ASP A 86 -5.73 -20.40 -3.06
CA ASP A 86 -5.26 -19.00 -3.08
C ASP A 86 -6.29 -18.01 -2.49
N ARG A 87 -7.56 -18.42 -2.41
CA ARG A 87 -8.66 -17.62 -1.86
C ARG A 87 -9.51 -18.44 -0.89
N PHE A 88 -9.83 -17.84 0.25
CA PHE A 88 -10.83 -18.34 1.21
C PHE A 88 -11.70 -17.17 1.66
N ASP A 89 -12.99 -17.40 1.93
CA ASP A 89 -13.91 -16.37 2.43
C ASP A 89 -14.33 -16.75 3.86
N GLU A 90 -13.82 -16.03 4.86
CA GLU A 90 -14.15 -16.25 6.28
C GLU A 90 -15.28 -15.31 6.72
N THR A 91 -16.15 -15.79 7.61
CA THR A 91 -17.31 -15.04 8.12
C THR A 91 -17.33 -15.05 9.64
N PHE A 92 -17.53 -13.87 10.22
CA PHE A 92 -17.59 -13.65 11.67
C PHE A 92 -18.96 -13.10 12.07
N GLU A 93 -19.47 -13.60 13.19
CA GLU A 93 -20.77 -13.23 13.76
C GLU A 93 -20.56 -12.33 14.99
N GLY A 94 -20.76 -11.03 14.82
CA GLY A 94 -20.79 -10.05 15.92
C GLY A 94 -19.44 -9.51 16.39
N GLY A 95 -19.50 -8.30 16.97
CA GLY A 95 -18.34 -7.57 17.49
C GLY A 95 -17.44 -6.95 16.42
N PRO A 96 -16.43 -6.14 16.82
CA PRO A 96 -15.36 -5.71 15.93
C PRO A 96 -14.43 -6.89 15.64
N VAL A 97 -14.33 -7.29 14.37
CA VAL A 97 -13.37 -8.31 13.95
C VAL A 97 -11.99 -7.68 13.88
N THR A 98 -10.96 -8.37 14.38
CA THR A 98 -9.57 -7.90 14.29
C THR A 98 -8.70 -8.85 13.47
N ILE A 99 -7.58 -8.33 12.95
CA ILE A 99 -6.53 -9.12 12.31
C ILE A 99 -6.07 -10.31 13.19
N THR A 100 -6.02 -10.14 14.52
CA THR A 100 -5.68 -11.21 15.46
C THR A 100 -6.75 -12.32 15.50
N MET A 101 -8.04 -11.97 15.47
CA MET A 101 -9.13 -12.96 15.39
C MET A 101 -9.09 -13.75 14.08
N LEU A 102 -8.80 -13.07 12.96
CA LEU A 102 -8.63 -13.73 11.66
C LEU A 102 -7.43 -14.69 11.64
N ARG A 103 -6.29 -14.32 12.25
CA ARG A 103 -5.15 -15.24 12.38
C ARG A 103 -5.49 -16.48 13.20
N ALA A 104 -6.19 -16.33 14.33
CA ALA A 104 -6.62 -17.46 15.14
C ALA A 104 -7.54 -18.40 14.34
N ARG A 105 -8.55 -17.82 13.68
CA ARG A 105 -9.50 -18.54 12.83
C ARG A 105 -8.83 -19.33 11.70
N LEU A 106 -7.94 -18.70 10.92
CA LEU A 106 -7.18 -19.38 9.86
C LEU A 106 -6.26 -20.49 10.40
N GLY A 107 -5.75 -20.34 11.63
CA GLY A 107 -5.02 -21.40 12.31
C GLY A 107 -5.91 -22.59 12.70
N GLU A 108 -7.21 -22.40 12.89
CA GLU A 108 -8.18 -23.47 13.15
C GLU A 108 -8.68 -24.13 11.86
N SER A 109 -9.13 -23.33 10.88
CA SER A 109 -9.65 -23.84 9.59
C SER A 109 -8.56 -24.45 8.71
N HIS A 110 -7.34 -23.93 8.74
CA HIS A 110 -6.20 -24.44 7.97
C HIS A 110 -4.96 -24.71 8.85
N PRO A 111 -4.90 -25.84 9.59
CA PRO A 111 -3.79 -26.16 10.49
C PRO A 111 -2.39 -26.14 9.85
N ALA A 112 -2.30 -26.39 8.55
CA ALA A 112 -1.05 -26.31 7.78
C ALA A 112 -0.49 -24.87 7.65
N LEU A 113 -1.30 -23.83 7.86
CA LEU A 113 -0.85 -22.44 7.86
C LEU A 113 -0.17 -22.01 9.18
N ARG A 114 -0.39 -22.72 10.29
CA ARG A 114 0.12 -22.37 11.64
C ARG A 114 1.62 -21.99 11.66
N PRO A 115 2.54 -22.71 10.99
CA PRO A 115 3.97 -22.37 11.02
C PRO A 115 4.31 -21.03 10.34
N TYR A 116 3.40 -20.51 9.51
CA TYR A 116 3.61 -19.28 8.74
C TYR A 116 2.90 -18.07 9.36
N LEU A 117 1.79 -18.26 10.10
CA LEU A 117 0.94 -17.17 10.61
C LEU A 117 1.66 -16.17 11.54
N GLU A 118 2.79 -16.55 12.14
CA GLU A 118 3.65 -15.64 12.94
C GLU A 118 4.69 -14.89 12.09
N ARG A 119 5.01 -15.39 10.89
CA ARG A 119 6.06 -14.88 9.98
C ARG A 119 5.51 -14.14 8.75
N VAL A 120 4.19 -14.02 8.59
CA VAL A 120 3.56 -13.25 7.50
C VAL A 120 3.41 -11.76 7.87
N ALA A 121 3.67 -10.89 6.90
CA ALA A 121 3.09 -9.54 6.91
C ALA A 121 1.62 -9.63 6.46
N ILE A 122 0.83 -8.60 6.79
CA ILE A 122 -0.58 -8.53 6.37
C ILE A 122 -0.80 -7.24 5.60
N ALA A 123 -1.56 -7.34 4.50
CA ALA A 123 -2.13 -6.20 3.82
C ALA A 123 -3.66 -6.30 3.86
N VAL A 124 -4.33 -5.18 4.13
CA VAL A 124 -5.79 -5.05 4.11
C VAL A 124 -6.13 -4.04 3.02
N ASN A 125 -6.89 -4.47 2.01
CA ASN A 125 -7.21 -3.68 0.81
C ASN A 125 -5.94 -3.10 0.16
N GLU A 126 -4.95 -3.96 -0.08
CA GLU A 126 -3.63 -3.65 -0.67
C GLU A 126 -2.71 -2.72 0.12
N GLU A 127 -3.06 -2.36 1.36
CA GLU A 127 -2.24 -1.53 2.25
C GLU A 127 -1.67 -2.36 3.42
N TYR A 128 -0.35 -2.35 3.62
CA TYR A 128 0.30 -3.06 4.74
C TYR A 128 -0.21 -2.56 6.11
N ARG A 129 -0.60 -3.50 6.98
CA ARG A 129 -0.94 -3.21 8.39
C ARG A 129 0.17 -3.68 9.32
N LEU A 130 0.83 -2.73 9.95
CA LEU A 130 1.76 -2.99 11.06
C LEU A 130 1.03 -3.42 12.32
N ASP A 131 -0.11 -2.80 12.62
CA ASP A 131 -0.93 -3.15 13.77
C ASP A 131 -1.72 -4.45 13.52
N HIS A 132 -1.59 -5.40 14.45
CA HIS A 132 -2.28 -6.70 14.42
C HIS A 132 -3.60 -6.68 15.23
N ALA A 133 -3.87 -5.58 15.96
CA ALA A 133 -5.15 -5.30 16.61
C ALA A 133 -6.12 -4.50 15.71
N GLY A 134 -5.69 -4.09 14.51
CA GLY A 134 -6.52 -3.35 13.56
C GLY A 134 -7.83 -4.06 13.22
N GLU A 135 -8.91 -3.28 13.17
CA GLU A 135 -10.26 -3.76 12.86
C GLU A 135 -10.44 -4.05 11.36
N LEU A 136 -11.27 -5.06 11.06
CA LEU A 136 -11.65 -5.51 9.73
C LEU A 136 -13.16 -5.29 9.52
N HIS A 137 -13.51 -4.91 8.29
CA HIS A 137 -14.87 -4.51 7.89
C HIS A 137 -15.46 -5.52 6.91
N ASP A 138 -16.78 -5.54 6.78
CA ASP A 138 -17.47 -6.40 5.83
C ASP A 138 -17.09 -6.05 4.38
N GLY A 139 -16.54 -7.03 3.66
CA GLY A 139 -16.00 -6.86 2.31
C GLY A 139 -14.50 -6.58 2.22
N ASP A 140 -13.78 -6.47 3.35
CA ASP A 140 -12.33 -6.29 3.33
C ASP A 140 -11.63 -7.51 2.67
N THR A 141 -10.61 -7.22 1.85
CA THR A 141 -9.69 -8.22 1.32
C THR A 141 -8.41 -8.22 2.13
N VAL A 142 -8.10 -9.34 2.79
CA VAL A 142 -6.92 -9.51 3.64
C VAL A 142 -5.94 -10.47 2.99
N ALA A 143 -4.81 -9.93 2.55
CA ALA A 143 -3.73 -10.71 1.98
C ALA A 143 -2.71 -11.08 3.07
N LEU A 144 -2.43 -12.38 3.21
CA LEU A 144 -1.31 -12.86 4.00
C LEU A 144 -0.07 -12.89 3.09
N ILE A 145 0.92 -12.07 3.42
CA ILE A 145 2.12 -11.83 2.63
C ILE A 145 3.27 -12.62 3.26
N PRO A 146 3.68 -13.78 2.70
CA PRO A 146 4.81 -14.52 3.23
C PRO A 146 6.12 -13.73 3.08
N PRO A 147 7.18 -14.07 3.84
CA PRO A 147 8.47 -13.39 3.74
C PRO A 147 8.94 -13.30 2.29
N VAL A 148 9.24 -12.09 1.81
CA VAL A 148 9.40 -11.82 0.38
C VAL A 148 10.82 -12.12 -0.07
N ALA A 149 10.95 -12.93 -1.11
CA ALA A 149 12.22 -13.41 -1.62
C ALA A 149 12.82 -12.43 -2.66
N GLY A 150 12.74 -11.13 -2.36
CA GLY A 150 13.46 -10.08 -3.09
C GLY A 150 12.74 -9.39 -4.26
N GLY A 151 11.51 -8.87 -4.08
CA GLY A 151 11.06 -7.62 -4.75
C GLY A 151 10.09 -7.60 -5.98
N ALA A 152 8.78 -7.72 -5.77
CA ALA A 152 7.61 -7.44 -6.64
C ALA A 152 7.73 -7.12 -8.15
N LEU A 153 7.26 -8.10 -8.91
CA LEU A 153 6.21 -8.16 -9.96
C LEU A 153 5.01 -7.13 -9.87
N ILE A 154 3.83 -7.04 -10.55
CA ILE A 154 2.95 -7.56 -11.69
C ILE A 154 2.10 -6.30 -12.18
N PRO A 155 1.01 -6.25 -13.01
CA PRO A 155 0.40 -7.08 -14.09
C PRO A 155 0.20 -6.33 -15.47
N PRO A 156 -0.31 -6.96 -16.57
CA PRO A 156 -0.38 -6.32 -17.91
C PRO A 156 -1.67 -5.50 -18.23
N VAL A 157 -1.53 -4.53 -19.14
CA VAL A 157 -2.64 -3.70 -19.70
C VAL A 157 -2.57 -3.69 -21.24
N ALA A 158 -3.71 -3.82 -21.92
CA ALA A 158 -3.77 -4.05 -23.37
C ALA A 158 -4.25 -2.84 -24.21
N GLY A 159 -3.57 -2.59 -25.33
CA GLY A 159 -4.14 -1.94 -26.51
C GLY A 159 -3.94 -0.42 -26.64
N GLY A 160 -2.81 0.00 -27.23
CA GLY A 160 -2.54 1.38 -27.65
C GLY A 160 -1.54 1.46 -28.80
N ALA A 161 -1.54 2.59 -29.53
CA ALA A 161 -0.43 2.98 -30.42
C ALA A 161 0.82 3.30 -29.57
N PRO A 162 2.05 3.38 -30.14
CA PRO A 162 3.28 3.43 -29.33
C PRO A 162 3.43 4.75 -28.55
N GLU A 163 2.89 4.74 -27.34
CA GLU A 163 3.14 5.71 -26.27
C GLU A 163 4.49 5.38 -25.58
N ALA A 164 5.01 6.32 -24.77
CA ALA A 164 6.26 6.08 -24.04
C ALA A 164 6.07 4.94 -23.03
N ALA A 165 7.10 4.09 -22.87
CA ALA A 165 7.02 2.96 -21.95
C ALA A 165 6.73 3.45 -20.51
N PRO A 166 5.83 2.78 -19.77
CA PRO A 166 5.50 3.16 -18.39
C PRO A 166 6.75 3.14 -17.50
N LEU A 167 6.86 4.09 -16.56
CA LEU A 167 8.00 4.14 -15.62
C LEU A 167 7.96 3.02 -14.58
N PHE A 168 6.77 2.53 -14.24
CA PHE A 168 6.57 1.38 -13.38
C PHE A 168 5.63 0.42 -14.09
N LEU A 169 6.10 -0.81 -14.28
CA LEU A 169 5.41 -1.87 -15.00
C LEU A 169 5.93 -3.18 -14.46
N VAL A 170 5.07 -4.19 -14.45
CA VAL A 170 5.55 -5.55 -14.51
C VAL A 170 4.62 -6.38 -15.39
N THR A 171 5.21 -7.22 -16.21
CA THR A 171 4.51 -8.15 -17.09
C THR A 171 5.13 -9.56 -17.02
N HIS A 172 4.42 -10.57 -17.55
CA HIS A 172 5.01 -11.88 -17.84
C HIS A 172 5.99 -11.82 -19.04
N ASP A 173 5.84 -10.81 -19.90
CA ASP A 173 6.65 -10.62 -21.12
C ASP A 173 8.12 -10.27 -20.82
N ALA A 174 8.98 -10.42 -21.82
CA ALA A 174 10.36 -9.95 -21.76
C ALA A 174 10.45 -8.42 -21.58
N LEU A 175 11.38 -7.97 -20.74
CA LEU A 175 11.57 -6.54 -20.44
C LEU A 175 12.39 -5.86 -21.54
N ASP A 176 12.01 -4.64 -21.93
CA ASP A 176 12.70 -3.85 -22.95
C ASP A 176 13.55 -2.73 -22.32
N PRO A 177 14.88 -2.92 -22.19
CA PRO A 177 15.78 -1.90 -21.65
C PRO A 177 15.98 -0.69 -22.59
N VAL A 178 15.66 -0.82 -23.89
CA VAL A 178 15.76 0.27 -24.88
C VAL A 178 14.54 1.19 -24.75
N ALA A 179 13.34 0.63 -24.66
CA ALA A 179 12.12 1.39 -24.38
C ALA A 179 12.15 2.02 -22.98
N LEU A 180 12.65 1.29 -21.96
CA LEU A 180 12.83 1.84 -20.62
C LEU A 180 13.82 3.02 -20.60
N ARG A 181 14.92 2.91 -21.33
CA ARG A 181 15.86 4.02 -21.52
C ARG A 181 15.19 5.23 -22.18
N ALA A 182 14.34 5.01 -23.19
CA ALA A 182 13.62 6.08 -23.87
C ALA A 182 12.64 6.81 -22.93
N ALA A 183 12.05 6.10 -21.96
CA ALA A 183 11.13 6.69 -20.98
C ALA A 183 11.80 7.55 -19.90
N VAL A 184 13.03 7.23 -19.47
CA VAL A 184 13.70 7.95 -18.36
C VAL A 184 14.64 9.08 -18.79
N ILE A 185 15.16 9.08 -20.01
CA ILE A 185 16.17 10.07 -20.43
C ILE A 185 15.53 11.45 -20.65
N THR A 186 16.04 12.46 -19.93
CA THR A 186 15.66 13.87 -20.11
C THR A 186 16.78 14.68 -20.77
N PRO A 187 16.49 15.85 -21.38
CA PRO A 187 17.53 16.75 -21.92
C PRO A 187 18.53 17.29 -20.89
N ALA A 188 18.25 17.14 -19.59
CA ALA A 188 19.17 17.50 -18.51
C ALA A 188 20.08 16.33 -18.07
N SER A 189 19.82 15.10 -18.53
CA SER A 189 20.47 13.88 -18.06
C SER A 189 21.93 13.78 -18.51
N GLY A 190 22.87 14.18 -17.64
CA GLY A 190 24.30 13.99 -17.82
C GLY A 190 24.80 12.58 -17.48
N ALA A 191 23.95 11.75 -16.86
CA ALA A 191 24.22 10.34 -16.60
C ALA A 191 22.96 9.47 -16.72
N TYR A 192 23.19 8.20 -17.05
CA TYR A 192 22.19 7.13 -17.10
C TYR A 192 22.79 5.88 -16.47
N LEU A 193 22.03 5.24 -15.58
CA LEU A 193 22.31 3.90 -15.06
C LEU A 193 21.20 2.96 -15.52
N LEU A 194 21.57 1.77 -15.95
CA LEU A 194 20.68 0.60 -15.98
C LEU A 194 21.30 -0.49 -15.11
N PHE A 195 20.48 -1.12 -14.28
CA PHE A 195 20.76 -2.40 -13.64
C PHE A 195 19.84 -3.46 -14.24
N GLU A 196 20.39 -4.65 -14.46
CA GLU A 196 19.66 -5.84 -14.89
C GLU A 196 19.87 -6.97 -13.89
N GLY A 197 18.80 -7.45 -13.27
CA GLY A 197 18.77 -8.69 -12.49
C GLY A 197 18.60 -9.86 -13.44
N VAL A 198 19.67 -10.60 -13.74
CA VAL A 198 19.67 -11.71 -14.69
C VAL A 198 19.61 -13.06 -13.98
N VAL A 199 18.84 -14.01 -14.51
CA VAL A 199 18.74 -15.38 -14.00
C VAL A 199 20.07 -16.12 -14.20
N ARG A 200 20.58 -16.75 -13.14
CA ARG A 200 21.82 -17.55 -13.14
C ARG A 200 21.52 -19.04 -13.12
N ASP A 201 22.47 -19.83 -13.62
CA ASP A 201 22.49 -21.30 -13.62
C ASP A 201 22.76 -21.93 -12.24
N HIS A 202 23.00 -21.13 -11.20
CA HIS A 202 23.32 -21.63 -9.87
C HIS A 202 22.88 -20.70 -8.71
N HIS A 203 22.53 -21.32 -7.59
CA HIS A 203 22.32 -20.68 -6.28
C HIS A 203 22.94 -21.53 -5.17
N GLU A 204 23.75 -20.93 -4.30
CA GLU A 204 24.33 -21.61 -3.11
C GLU A 204 24.96 -23.00 -3.38
N GLY A 205 25.58 -23.17 -4.55
CA GLY A 205 26.21 -24.42 -4.98
C GLY A 205 25.27 -25.46 -5.61
N ARG A 206 23.97 -25.18 -5.70
CA ARG A 206 22.99 -25.98 -6.45
C ARG A 206 22.84 -25.45 -7.87
N ALA A 207 22.55 -26.35 -8.82
CA ALA A 207 22.20 -25.98 -10.19
C ALA A 207 20.74 -25.53 -10.29
N VAL A 208 20.50 -24.45 -11.03
CA VAL A 208 19.19 -23.87 -11.33
C VAL A 208 18.95 -23.95 -12.83
N ALA A 209 17.87 -24.62 -13.23
CA ALA A 209 17.46 -24.72 -14.62
C ALA A 209 16.60 -23.53 -15.05
N ARG A 210 15.69 -23.09 -14.18
CA ARG A 210 14.83 -21.91 -14.38
C ARG A 210 14.34 -21.35 -13.05
N LEU A 211 13.85 -20.11 -13.08
CA LEU A 211 13.16 -19.47 -11.96
C LEU A 211 11.67 -19.32 -12.26
N GLU A 212 10.87 -19.32 -11.21
CA GLU A 212 9.46 -18.97 -11.21
C GLU A 212 9.24 -17.83 -10.22
N TYR A 213 8.62 -16.75 -10.68
CA TYR A 213 8.34 -15.55 -9.88
C TYR A 213 6.81 -15.39 -9.73
N GLU A 214 6.31 -15.33 -8.48
CA GLU A 214 4.89 -15.15 -8.11
C GLU A 214 4.68 -13.99 -7.11
N ALA A 215 3.57 -13.24 -7.21
CA ALA A 215 3.31 -12.08 -6.35
C ALA A 215 1.82 -11.66 -6.27
N TYR A 216 1.51 -10.68 -5.40
CA TYR A 216 0.20 -10.02 -5.32
C TYR A 216 0.07 -8.89 -6.37
N GLU A 217 -0.68 -9.19 -7.45
CA GLU A 217 -0.76 -8.44 -8.71
C GLU A 217 -0.83 -6.92 -8.57
N GLU A 218 -1.83 -6.43 -7.87
CA GLU A 218 -2.16 -5.02 -7.80
C GLU A 218 -1.31 -4.28 -6.74
N MET A 219 -0.87 -4.98 -5.69
CA MET A 219 -0.15 -4.40 -4.56
C MET A 219 1.29 -4.05 -4.93
N ALA A 220 1.92 -4.91 -5.71
CA ALA A 220 3.35 -4.80 -5.98
C ALA A 220 3.67 -3.65 -6.95
N LEU A 221 2.85 -3.42 -7.99
CA LEU A 221 2.97 -2.25 -8.89
C LEU A 221 2.98 -0.92 -8.12
N ARG A 222 2.01 -0.71 -7.22
CA ARG A 222 1.96 0.49 -6.35
C ARG A 222 3.18 0.60 -5.45
N THR A 223 3.74 -0.53 -5.02
CA THR A 223 4.94 -0.52 -4.17
C THR A 223 6.20 -0.19 -5.00
N LEU A 224 6.28 -0.58 -6.29
CA LEU A 224 7.32 -0.10 -7.21
C LEU A 224 7.23 1.41 -7.44
N GLU A 225 6.03 1.95 -7.71
CA GLU A 225 5.83 3.40 -7.79
C GLU A 225 6.27 4.10 -6.50
N GLN A 226 5.95 3.50 -5.35
CA GLN A 226 6.26 4.04 -4.04
C GLN A 226 7.76 4.08 -3.77
N VAL A 227 8.50 3.02 -4.10
CA VAL A 227 9.97 3.01 -4.07
C VAL A 227 10.54 4.06 -5.04
N GLY A 228 9.93 4.21 -6.22
CA GLY A 228 10.28 5.27 -7.18
C GLY A 228 10.12 6.68 -6.59
N ARG A 229 8.98 6.96 -5.94
CA ARG A 229 8.72 8.23 -5.21
C ARG A 229 9.72 8.45 -4.08
N GLU A 230 9.96 7.45 -3.22
CA GLU A 230 10.92 7.50 -2.12
C GLU A 230 12.34 7.86 -2.58
N VAL A 231 12.80 7.23 -3.67
CA VAL A 231 14.14 7.46 -4.22
C VAL A 231 14.23 8.81 -4.92
N LEU A 232 13.22 9.21 -5.72
CA LEU A 232 13.22 10.54 -6.34
C LEU A 232 13.21 11.65 -5.29
N ASP A 233 12.43 11.53 -4.22
CA ASP A 233 12.39 12.55 -3.16
C ASP A 233 13.67 12.60 -2.33
N ALA A 234 14.29 11.45 -2.04
CA ALA A 234 15.57 11.39 -1.34
C ALA A 234 16.75 11.99 -2.15
N TYR A 235 16.70 11.93 -3.50
CA TYR A 235 17.78 12.41 -4.37
C TYR A 235 17.40 13.66 -5.20
N ARG A 236 16.21 14.25 -5.01
CA ARG A 236 15.74 15.43 -5.77
C ARG A 236 16.72 16.61 -5.72
N ALA A 237 17.32 16.86 -4.55
CA ALA A 237 18.30 17.93 -4.33
C ALA A 237 19.70 17.60 -4.91
N ARG A 238 19.89 16.38 -5.43
CA ARG A 238 21.12 15.87 -6.06
C ARG A 238 20.93 15.63 -7.57
N GLU A 239 19.89 16.24 -8.15
CA GLU A 239 19.58 16.21 -9.58
C GLU A 239 19.45 14.79 -10.18
N VAL A 240 18.86 13.87 -9.42
CA VAL A 240 18.22 12.67 -10.00
C VAL A 240 16.83 13.08 -10.50
N TYR A 241 16.59 12.90 -11.79
CA TYR A 241 15.42 13.45 -12.48
C TYR A 241 14.31 12.42 -12.68
N THR A 242 14.66 11.17 -12.97
CA THR A 242 13.70 10.12 -13.31
C THR A 242 14.25 8.77 -12.89
N ILE A 243 13.38 7.93 -12.35
CA ILE A 243 13.61 6.51 -12.12
C ILE A 243 12.49 5.72 -12.77
N ALA A 244 12.82 4.54 -13.28
CA ALA A 244 11.86 3.55 -13.71
C ALA A 244 12.28 2.17 -13.23
N ILE A 245 11.30 1.34 -12.89
CA ILE A 245 11.53 -0.01 -12.36
C ILE A 245 10.56 -0.96 -13.06
N HIS A 246 11.11 -1.92 -13.80
CA HIS A 246 10.34 -3.01 -14.41
C HIS A 246 10.76 -4.34 -13.80
N HIS A 247 9.81 -5.20 -13.47
CA HIS A 247 10.09 -6.60 -13.10
C HIS A 247 9.37 -7.53 -14.10
N ARG A 248 9.78 -8.79 -14.20
CA ARG A 248 9.15 -9.84 -15.02
C ARG A 248 8.69 -11.02 -14.16
N ILE A 249 7.56 -11.66 -14.54
CA ILE A 249 6.85 -12.69 -13.76
C ILE A 249 6.70 -14.03 -14.48
N GLY A 250 6.35 -15.06 -13.71
CA GLY A 250 6.14 -16.41 -14.23
C GLY A 250 7.46 -17.15 -14.40
N MET A 251 7.55 -18.00 -15.43
CA MET A 251 8.74 -18.80 -15.71
C MET A 251 9.78 -17.99 -16.50
N LEU A 252 11.00 -17.95 -15.99
CA LEU A 252 12.17 -17.30 -16.59
C LEU A 252 13.33 -18.30 -16.68
N GLU A 253 13.93 -18.42 -17.86
CA GLU A 253 15.05 -19.34 -18.11
C GLU A 253 16.39 -18.69 -17.73
N VAL A 254 17.47 -19.48 -17.64
CA VAL A 254 18.82 -18.94 -17.38
C VAL A 254 19.22 -17.94 -18.48
N GLY A 255 19.66 -16.75 -18.06
CA GLY A 255 19.99 -15.63 -18.95
C GLY A 255 18.85 -14.62 -19.18
N ASP A 256 17.61 -14.92 -18.75
CA ASP A 256 16.52 -13.93 -18.79
C ASP A 256 16.77 -12.77 -17.80
N THR A 257 16.41 -11.55 -18.17
CA THR A 257 16.34 -10.42 -17.23
C THR A 257 15.00 -10.45 -16.49
N SER A 258 15.06 -10.56 -15.16
CA SER A 258 13.90 -10.52 -14.27
C SER A 258 13.60 -9.13 -13.70
N LEU A 259 14.58 -8.24 -13.57
CA LEU A 259 14.40 -6.90 -12.99
C LEU A 259 15.26 -5.86 -13.74
N LEU A 260 14.65 -4.81 -14.26
CA LEU A 260 15.30 -3.59 -14.72
C LEU A 260 15.12 -2.47 -13.69
N VAL A 261 16.21 -1.78 -13.34
CA VAL A 261 16.16 -0.49 -12.63
C VAL A 261 16.93 0.54 -13.43
N ALA A 262 16.24 1.56 -13.93
CA ALA A 262 16.80 2.61 -14.77
C ALA A 262 16.75 3.98 -14.07
N VAL A 263 17.88 4.69 -14.03
CA VAL A 263 18.00 6.00 -13.35
C VAL A 263 18.64 7.03 -14.28
N ALA A 264 18.04 8.22 -14.37
CA ALA A 264 18.55 9.36 -15.11
C ALA A 264 18.82 10.55 -14.17
N SER A 265 20.00 11.16 -14.30
CA SER A 265 20.46 12.24 -13.41
C SER A 265 21.44 13.19 -14.10
N ALA A 266 21.78 14.30 -13.45
CA ALA A 266 22.88 15.17 -13.88
C ALA A 266 24.26 14.46 -13.82
N HIS A 267 24.46 13.60 -12.82
CA HIS A 267 25.79 13.14 -12.40
C HIS A 267 25.79 11.64 -12.06
N ARG A 268 26.83 10.93 -12.54
CA ARG A 268 26.92 9.46 -12.48
C ARG A 268 26.88 8.88 -11.06
N GLN A 269 27.45 9.58 -10.08
CA GLN A 269 27.50 9.09 -8.70
C GLN A 269 26.08 8.99 -8.11
N ASP A 270 25.27 10.02 -8.34
CA ASP A 270 23.90 10.10 -7.86
C ASP A 270 22.99 9.07 -8.55
N ALA A 271 23.26 8.73 -9.82
CA ALA A 271 22.61 7.61 -10.50
C ALA A 271 22.97 6.25 -9.87
N PHE A 272 24.26 5.99 -9.58
CA PHE A 272 24.69 4.76 -8.89
C PHE A 272 24.08 4.62 -7.49
N GLU A 273 24.12 5.67 -6.67
CA GLU A 273 23.58 5.65 -5.31
C GLU A 273 22.05 5.50 -5.28
N ALA A 274 21.32 6.23 -6.14
CA ALA A 274 19.87 6.12 -6.23
C ALA A 274 19.43 4.76 -6.80
N GLY A 275 20.15 4.24 -7.81
CA GLY A 275 19.88 2.93 -8.40
C GLY A 275 20.08 1.78 -7.42
N LEU A 276 21.18 1.79 -6.66
CA LEU A 276 21.42 0.81 -5.60
C LEU A 276 20.30 0.85 -4.54
N ARG A 277 19.97 2.04 -4.02
CA ARG A 277 18.89 2.20 -3.05
C ARG A 277 17.55 1.70 -3.59
N ALA A 278 17.24 1.92 -4.87
CA ALA A 278 16.03 1.41 -5.48
C ALA A 278 16.01 -0.13 -5.54
N ILE A 279 17.10 -0.77 -5.94
CA ILE A 279 17.22 -2.24 -5.96
C ILE A 279 17.02 -2.83 -4.56
N ASP A 280 17.61 -2.21 -3.53
CA ASP A 280 17.49 -2.67 -2.15
C ASP A 280 16.05 -2.48 -1.64
N ARG A 281 15.45 -1.30 -1.83
CA ARG A 281 14.06 -1.03 -1.44
C ARG A 281 13.04 -1.89 -2.19
N VAL A 282 13.31 -2.23 -3.45
CA VAL A 282 12.53 -3.22 -4.21
C VAL A 282 12.54 -4.56 -3.47
N LYS A 283 13.74 -5.07 -3.14
CA LYS A 283 13.91 -6.36 -2.45
C LYS A 283 13.33 -6.40 -1.03
N GLU A 284 13.31 -5.27 -0.31
CA GLU A 284 12.80 -5.16 1.06
C GLU A 284 11.26 -5.12 1.19
N THR A 285 10.53 -4.66 0.16
CA THR A 285 9.15 -4.18 0.35
C THR A 285 8.13 -4.73 -0.63
N VAL A 286 8.55 -5.03 -1.85
CA VAL A 286 7.67 -5.32 -2.98
C VAL A 286 7.49 -6.86 -3.01
N PRO A 287 6.27 -7.43 -3.00
CA PRO A 287 6.08 -8.82 -2.57
C PRO A 287 6.27 -9.93 -3.65
N VAL A 288 7.50 -10.29 -4.06
CA VAL A 288 7.72 -11.57 -4.79
C VAL A 288 7.92 -12.69 -3.79
N TRP A 289 7.58 -13.87 -4.27
CA TRP A 289 8.21 -15.12 -3.89
C TRP A 289 8.87 -15.70 -5.15
N LYS A 290 10.18 -15.93 -5.07
CA LYS A 290 10.99 -16.59 -6.10
C LYS A 290 11.07 -18.07 -5.74
N LYS A 291 10.72 -18.93 -6.68
CA LYS A 291 10.91 -20.38 -6.62
C LYS A 291 11.99 -20.76 -7.63
N GLU A 292 12.90 -21.64 -7.26
CA GLU A 292 13.94 -22.13 -8.16
C GLU A 292 13.71 -23.59 -8.49
N TRP A 293 13.82 -23.92 -9.77
CA TRP A 293 13.66 -25.26 -10.32
C TRP A 293 15.03 -25.82 -10.70
N GLY A 294 15.38 -27.00 -10.18
CA GLY A 294 16.64 -27.69 -10.44
C GLY A 294 16.43 -29.20 -10.61
N PRO A 295 17.52 -29.99 -10.72
CA PRO A 295 17.44 -31.44 -10.94
C PRO A 295 16.66 -32.19 -9.85
N ASP A 296 16.81 -31.75 -8.59
CA ASP A 296 16.23 -32.40 -7.41
C ASP A 296 14.79 -31.91 -7.08
N GLY A 297 14.18 -31.09 -7.95
CA GLY A 297 12.82 -30.56 -7.78
C GLY A 297 12.75 -29.04 -7.77
N SER A 298 11.91 -28.46 -6.90
CA SER A 298 11.74 -27.01 -6.78
C SER A 298 11.75 -26.56 -5.32
N HIS A 299 12.21 -25.33 -5.06
CA HIS A 299 12.22 -24.74 -3.73
C HIS A 299 11.86 -23.26 -3.77
N TRP A 300 10.97 -22.82 -2.87
CA TRP A 300 10.80 -21.40 -2.56
C TRP A 300 12.02 -20.91 -1.79
N GLN A 301 12.50 -19.71 -2.14
CA GLN A 301 13.61 -19.10 -1.42
C GLN A 301 13.13 -18.39 -0.16
N GLU A 302 13.89 -18.47 0.93
CA GLU A 302 13.55 -17.76 2.17
C GLU A 302 13.66 -16.25 1.97
N GLY A 303 12.59 -15.54 2.32
CA GLY A 303 12.49 -14.10 2.21
C GLY A 303 12.62 -13.34 3.53
N VAL A 304 12.63 -12.02 3.44
CA VAL A 304 12.54 -11.12 4.60
C VAL A 304 11.09 -10.69 4.79
N VAL A 305 10.61 -10.55 6.03
CA VAL A 305 9.27 -10.00 6.27
C VAL A 305 9.24 -8.54 5.79
N PRO A 306 8.30 -8.15 4.90
CA PRO A 306 8.25 -6.80 4.35
C PRO A 306 8.21 -5.72 5.42
N LYS A 307 9.01 -4.67 5.21
CA LYS A 307 8.94 -3.44 6.02
C LYS A 307 8.22 -2.36 5.20
N PRO A 308 6.98 -1.97 5.55
CA PRO A 308 6.32 -0.86 4.87
C PRO A 308 7.11 0.44 5.02
N ALA A 309 6.84 1.39 4.13
CA ALA A 309 7.29 2.77 4.29
C ALA A 309 6.70 3.38 5.58
N GLY A 310 7.45 4.28 6.22
CA GLY A 310 7.04 5.05 7.39
C GLY A 310 7.11 6.56 7.15
#